data_AF-A0A1Q9YN79-F1
#
_entry.id   AF-A0A1Q9YN79-F1
#
_cell.length_a   1.000
_cell.length_b   1.000
_cell.length_c   1.000
_cell.angle_alpha   90.00
_cell.angle_beta   90.00
_cell.angle_gamma   90.00
#
_symmetry.space_group_name_H-M   'P 1'
#
loop_
_entity.id
_entity.type
_entity.pdbx_description
1 polymer ?
#
loop_
_entity_poly.entity_id
_entity_poly.type
_entity_poly.pdbx_seq_one_letter_code
_entity_poly.pdbx_strand_id
1 'polypeptide(L)'
;MLLRVILFSYMTSRKNISLRELESLCCTDCRFLYLSNYEMPSHQAFKRVLDILQEGAIDDIFFELSHHIAVDLMCIDPHVQFVDGTKIEANAHKNSFVYK
;
A
#
# COMPACT_ATOMS: atom_id res chain seq x y z
N MET A 1 1.17 12.69 10.36
CA MET A 1 2.38 12.13 9.72
C MET A 1 2.53 10.64 10.00
N LEU A 2 2.82 10.23 11.24
CA LEU A 2 3.10 8.83 11.62
C LEU A 2 2.01 7.84 11.16
N LEU A 3 0.73 8.18 11.33
CA LEU A 3 -0.39 7.33 10.89
C LEU A 3 -0.35 7.02 9.39
N ARG A 4 0.05 7.97 8.53
CA ARG A 4 0.15 7.75 7.07
C ARG A 4 1.20 6.68 6.75
N VAL A 5 2.34 6.75 7.43
CA VAL A 5 3.44 5.79 7.26
C VAL A 5 3.03 4.41 7.74
N ILE A 6 2.32 4.33 8.88
CA ILE A 6 1.77 3.07 9.40
C ILE A 6 0.76 2.48 8.41
N LEU A 7 -0.26 3.24 7.98
CA LEU A 7 -1.25 2.72 7.03
C LEU A 7 -0.62 2.27 5.70
N PHE A 8 0.39 2.99 5.22
CA PHE A 8 1.12 2.61 4.02
C PHE A 8 1.94 1.31 4.19
N SER A 9 2.54 1.08 5.36
CA SER A 9 3.26 -0.16 5.64
C SER A 9 2.32 -1.37 5.69
N TYR A 10 1.10 -1.18 6.23
CA TYR A 10 0.04 -2.18 6.21
C TYR A 10 -0.38 -2.54 4.78
N MET A 11 -0.50 -1.54 3.90
CA MET A 11 -0.87 -1.74 2.49
C MET A 11 0.18 -2.51 1.69
N THR A 12 1.47 -2.26 1.92
CA THR A 12 2.56 -2.80 1.09
C THR A 12 2.87 -4.29 1.30
N SER A 13 1.90 -5.05 1.83
CA SER A 13 2.00 -6.50 2.12
C SER A 13 3.08 -6.86 3.16
N ARG A 14 3.50 -5.90 3.98
CA ARG A 14 4.43 -6.10 5.10
C ARG A 14 3.68 -6.02 6.43
N LYS A 15 2.61 -6.82 6.59
CA LYS A 15 1.78 -6.85 7.81
C LYS A 15 2.58 -7.07 9.11
N ASN A 16 3.77 -7.67 9.02
CA ASN A 16 4.65 -7.95 10.16
C ASN A 16 5.94 -7.11 10.16
N ILE A 17 5.93 -5.91 9.56
CA ILE A 17 7.06 -5.00 9.65
C ILE A 17 7.36 -4.68 11.12
N SER A 18 8.61 -4.80 11.52
CA SER A 18 9.00 -4.36 12.87
C SER A 18 9.04 -2.84 12.94
N LEU A 19 8.78 -2.26 14.12
CA LEU A 19 8.85 -0.80 14.29
C LEU A 19 10.24 -0.21 13.96
N ARG A 20 11.30 -1.02 14.12
CA ARG A 20 12.67 -0.65 13.74
C ARG A 20 12.89 -0.67 12.23
N GLU A 21 12.26 -1.61 11.54
CA GLU A 21 12.26 -1.61 10.08
C GLU A 21 11.51 -0.40 9.54
N LEU A 22 10.38 -0.04 10.17
CA LEU A 22 9.59 1.15 9.80
C LEU A 22 10.40 2.45 10.02
N GLU A 23 11.15 2.55 11.11
CA GLU A 23 12.14 3.61 11.34
C GLU A 23 13.22 3.64 10.23
N SER A 24 13.80 2.49 9.89
CA SER A 24 14.82 2.39 8.83
C SER A 24 14.29 2.79 7.44
N LEU A 25 13.04 2.46 7.13
CA LEU A 25 12.39 2.83 5.88
C LEU A 25 12.18 4.33 5.77
N CYS A 26 11.84 5.02 6.86
CA CYS A 26 11.78 6.48 6.90
C CYS A 26 13.13 7.17 6.65
N CYS A 27 14.25 6.44 6.66
CA CYS A 27 15.57 6.97 6.30
C CYS A 27 16.03 6.60 4.88
N THR A 28 15.43 5.56 4.28
CA THR A 28 16.02 4.89 3.08
C THR A 28 15.05 4.76 1.91
N ASP A 29 13.75 4.55 2.15
CA ASP A 29 12.75 4.36 1.10
C ASP A 29 12.08 5.69 0.75
N CYS A 30 12.13 6.07 -0.52
CA CYS A 30 11.62 7.36 -1.00
C CYS A 30 10.12 7.55 -0.72
N ARG A 31 9.32 6.47 -0.70
CA ARG A 31 7.88 6.52 -0.44
C ARG A 31 7.63 6.82 1.03
N PHE A 32 8.40 6.17 1.91
CA PHE A 32 8.32 6.38 3.36
C PHE A 32 8.83 7.77 3.74
N LEU A 33 9.93 8.23 3.14
CA LEU A 33 10.43 9.61 3.27
C LEU A 33 9.38 10.65 2.86
N TYR A 34 8.74 10.46 1.70
CA TYR A 34 7.70 11.37 1.24
C TYR A 34 6.50 11.40 2.19
N LEU A 35 6.01 10.24 2.61
CA LEU A 35 4.86 10.13 3.53
C LEU A 35 5.17 10.62 4.95
N SER A 36 6.42 10.57 5.37
CA SER A 36 6.90 11.15 6.62
C SER A 36 7.28 12.63 6.50
N ASN A 37 7.00 13.30 5.37
CA ASN A 37 7.45 14.69 5.12
C ASN A 37 8.96 14.88 5.37
N TYR A 38 9.76 13.88 5.04
CA TYR A 38 11.21 13.81 5.27
C TYR A 38 11.64 13.83 6.75
N GLU A 39 10.71 13.65 7.69
CA GLU A 39 11.07 13.36 9.07
C GLU A 39 11.54 11.91 9.21
N MET A 40 12.47 11.68 10.16
CA MET A 40 13.02 10.38 10.52
C MET A 40 12.55 9.98 11.93
N PRO A 41 11.27 9.63 12.11
CA PRO A 41 10.72 9.25 13.40
C PRO A 41 11.35 7.95 13.92
N SER A 42 11.58 7.89 15.23
CA SER A 42 12.09 6.68 15.87
C SER A 42 11.00 5.60 16.02
N HIS A 43 11.41 4.34 16.17
CA HIS A 43 10.49 3.23 16.47
C HIS A 43 9.60 3.49 17.70
N GLN A 44 10.08 4.27 18.69
CA GLN A 44 9.28 4.65 19.85
C GLN A 44 8.13 5.61 19.49
N ALA A 45 8.32 6.47 18.50
CA ALA A 45 7.25 7.35 18.04
C ALA A 45 6.10 6.55 17.42
N PHE A 46 6.42 5.55 16.60
CA PHE A 46 5.43 4.61 16.07
C PHE A 46 4.77 3.79 17.16
N LYS A 47 5.54 3.28 18.13
CA LYS A 47 5.00 2.55 19.28
C LYS A 47 3.95 3.37 20.04
N ARG A 48 4.25 4.63 20.36
CA ARG A 48 3.30 5.51 21.06
C ARG A 48 1.98 5.68 20.32
N VAL A 49 2.01 5.79 18.99
CA VAL A 49 0.78 5.89 18.19
C VAL A 49 0.00 4.58 18.25
N LEU A 50 0.67 3.44 18.07
CA LEU A 50 0.02 2.13 18.13
C LEU A 50 -0.55 1.81 19.52
N ASP A 51 0.15 2.19 20.58
CA ASP A 51 -0.31 2.01 21.97
C ASP A 51 -1.57 2.85 22.29
N ILE A 52 -1.79 3.97 21.57
CA ILE A 52 -2.99 4.82 21.71
C ILE A 52 -4.19 4.23 20.95
N LEU A 53 -3.92 3.50 19.87
CA LEU A 53 -4.96 2.88 19.07
C LEU A 53 -5.50 1.65 19.80
N GLN A 54 -6.84 1.53 19.86
CA GLN A 54 -7.48 0.33 20.35
C GLN A 54 -7.20 -0.85 19.41
N GLU A 55 -7.25 -2.08 19.92
CA GLU A 55 -7.17 -3.27 19.08
C GLU A 55 -8.23 -3.22 17.97
N GLY A 56 -7.83 -3.50 16.73
CA GLY A 56 -8.69 -3.43 15.54
C GLY A 56 -8.85 -2.03 14.92
N ALA A 57 -8.58 -0.95 15.65
CA ALA A 57 -8.80 0.41 15.13
C ALA A 57 -7.97 0.73 13.89
N ILE A 58 -6.76 0.16 13.76
CA ILE A 58 -5.91 0.38 12.58
C ILE A 58 -6.52 -0.25 11.32
N ASP A 59 -7.18 -1.40 11.44
CA ASP A 59 -7.83 -2.08 10.32
C ASP A 59 -9.07 -1.28 9.90
N ASP A 60 -9.87 -0.81 10.87
CA ASP A 60 -11.05 0.03 10.60
C ASP A 60 -10.67 1.31 9.85
N ILE A 61 -9.66 2.04 10.35
CA ILE A 61 -9.15 3.25 9.68
C ILE A 61 -8.64 2.93 8.28
N PHE A 62 -7.96 1.79 8.11
CA PHE A 62 -7.44 1.37 6.81
C PHE A 62 -8.56 1.11 5.80
N PHE A 63 -9.60 0.37 6.20
CA PHE A 63 -10.74 0.06 5.34
C PHE A 63 -11.56 1.29 5.01
N GLU A 64 -11.84 2.15 5.99
CA GLU A 64 -12.59 3.39 5.79
C GLU A 64 -11.87 4.33 4.81
N LEU A 65 -10.56 4.54 5.01
CA LEU A 65 -9.76 5.38 4.13
C LEU A 65 -9.69 4.81 2.71
N SER A 66 -9.47 3.49 2.60
CA SER A 66 -9.39 2.81 1.30
C SER A 66 -10.72 2.87 0.55
N HIS A 67 -11.85 2.74 1.26
CA HIS A 67 -13.19 2.89 0.70
C HIS A 67 -13.41 4.32 0.19
N HIS A 68 -13.08 5.33 0.99
CA HIS A 68 -13.22 6.73 0.60
C HIS A 68 -12.40 7.06 -0.65
N ILE A 69 -11.14 6.60 -0.72
CA ILE A 69 -10.31 6.79 -1.91
C ILE A 69 -10.92 6.10 -3.13
N ALA A 70 -11.30 4.84 -3.00
CA ALA A 70 -11.81 4.05 -4.13
C ALA A 70 -13.15 4.61 -4.64
N VAL A 71 -14.13 4.76 -3.76
CA VAL A 71 -15.52 5.07 -4.13
C VAL A 71 -15.68 6.57 -4.38
N ASP A 72 -15.28 7.41 -3.42
CA ASP A 72 -15.64 8.83 -3.46
C ASP A 72 -14.68 9.65 -4.32
N LEU A 73 -13.38 9.32 -4.31
CA LEU A 73 -12.36 10.07 -5.06
C LEU A 73 -12.08 9.51 -6.45
N MET A 74 -12.12 8.18 -6.60
CA MET A 74 -11.75 7.50 -7.85
C MET A 74 -12.93 6.92 -8.62
N CYS A 75 -14.16 6.98 -8.08
CA CYS A 75 -15.36 6.42 -8.68
C CYS A 75 -15.23 4.92 -9.04
N ILE A 76 -14.47 4.17 -8.24
CA ILE A 76 -14.29 2.72 -8.39
C ILE A 76 -15.43 2.01 -7.65
N ASP A 77 -16.08 1.07 -8.32
CA ASP A 77 -17.06 0.16 -7.70
C ASP A 77 -16.32 -1.05 -7.07
N PRO A 78 -16.28 -1.19 -5.74
CA PRO A 78 -15.58 -2.29 -5.07
C PRO A 78 -16.29 -3.65 -5.26
N HIS A 79 -17.51 -3.68 -5.77
CA HIS A 79 -18.25 -4.91 -6.04
C HIS A 79 -18.02 -5.47 -7.44
N VAL A 80 -17.33 -4.71 -8.32
CA VAL A 80 -17.07 -5.10 -9.71
C VAL A 80 -15.58 -5.34 -9.91
N GLN A 81 -15.21 -6.58 -10.19
CA GLN A 81 -13.85 -6.94 -10.56
C GLN A 81 -13.70 -6.96 -12.08
N PHE A 82 -12.90 -6.03 -12.61
CA PHE A 82 -12.51 -6.04 -14.03
C PHE A 82 -11.33 -6.99 -14.23
N VAL A 83 -11.54 -8.06 -15.01
CA VAL A 83 -10.49 -9.00 -15.39
C VAL A 83 -10.13 -8.72 -16.84
N ASP A 84 -9.01 -8.04 -17.07
CA ASP A 84 -8.45 -7.86 -18.40
C ASP A 84 -7.27 -8.81 -18.65
N GLY A 85 -7.33 -9.52 -19.77
CA GLY A 85 -6.31 -10.48 -20.17
C GLY A 85 -5.23 -9.79 -21.00
N THR A 86 -4.17 -9.29 -20.37
CA THR A 86 -3.01 -8.80 -21.13
C THR A 86 -2.16 -9.96 -21.63
N LYS A 87 -2.24 -10.27 -22.93
CA LYS A 87 -1.37 -11.25 -23.57
C LYS A 87 -0.02 -10.61 -23.92
N ILE A 88 0.97 -10.79 -23.06
CA ILE A 88 2.34 -10.33 -23.33
C ILE A 88 3.05 -11.43 -24.12
N GLU A 89 2.98 -11.37 -25.45
CA GLU A 89 3.77 -12.25 -26.31
C GLU A 89 5.19 -11.72 -26.45
N ALA A 90 6.19 -12.54 -26.11
CA ALA A 90 7.61 -12.19 -26.27
C ALA A 90 8.05 -12.03 -27.74
N ASN A 91 7.20 -12.41 -28.70
CA ASN A 91 7.47 -12.28 -30.14
C ASN A 91 6.16 -12.42 -30.96
N ALA A 92 5.49 -11.30 -31.26
CA ALA A 92 4.16 -11.22 -31.88
C ALA A 92 4.02 -11.84 -33.30
N HIS A 93 5.08 -12.44 -33.83
CA HIS A 93 5.13 -13.09 -35.15
C HIS A 93 5.57 -14.56 -35.12
N LYS A 94 5.83 -15.16 -33.95
CA LYS A 94 6.34 -16.55 -33.90
C LYS A 94 5.31 -17.61 -34.38
N ASN A 95 4.03 -17.26 -34.40
CA ASN A 95 2.93 -18.16 -34.80
C ASN A 95 2.13 -17.64 -36.01
N SER A 96 2.76 -17.00 -37.01
CA SER A 96 2.12 -16.71 -38.29
C SER A 96 2.06 -17.97 -39.18
N PHE A 97 1.48 -19.06 -38.68
CA PHE A 97 1.14 -20.21 -39.51
C PHE A 97 -0.33 -20.12 -39.89
N VAL A 98 -0.58 -19.69 -41.13
CA VAL A 98 -1.90 -19.78 -41.76
C VAL A 98 -2.03 -21.22 -42.26
N TYR A 99 -2.97 -22.00 -41.71
CA TYR A 99 -3.35 -23.28 -42.33
C TYR A 99 -3.95 -22.98 -43.71
N LYS A 100 -3.39 -23.59 -44.76
CA LYS A 100 -4.01 -23.69 -46.08
C LYS A 100 -4.90 -24.93 -46.15
#